data_AF-A0AAD2D1U8-F1
#
_entry.id   AF-A0AAD2D1U8-F1
#
_cell.length_a   1.000
_cell.length_b   1.000
_cell.length_c   1.000
_cell.angle_alpha   90.00
_cell.angle_beta   90.00
_cell.angle_gamma   90.00
#
_symmetry.space_group_name_H-M   'P 1'
#
loop_
_entity.id
_entity.type
_entity.pdbx_description
1 polymer ?
#
loop_
_entity_poly.entity_id
_entity_poly.type
_entity_poly.pdbx_seq_one_letter_code
_entity_poly.pdbx_strand_id
1 'polypeptide(L)'
;MQVTDGENCKGSLAMFKKIAIKEGITGLYTGALSPVLGNAPVNAVLFASNDIAARVMKNIDLSEETKIFCGGCFGGLMCCFVNCPIELLKIKIKATQENPSLIKIIRAEGFNGLFSAFVPILCRDVPTYGIYFFTYNYLTKKLCENQDPDRKTPRNVIGKMVAEGLSGQITWTTSFPSDVIKSYIQYHPGHRGILRTARYIYHKYGAGKFYRGLAPCLIRAFPVNAIVFITDEETVNILNSYL
;
A
#
# COMPACT_ATOMS: atom_id res chain seq x y z
N MET A 1 -11.48 15.92 0.44
CA MET A 1 -10.78 16.74 -0.56
C MET A 1 -11.73 16.94 -1.72
N GLN A 2 -12.42 18.09 -1.73
CA GLN A 2 -13.41 18.45 -2.73
C GLN A 2 -12.72 18.68 -4.08
N VAL A 3 -13.17 17.97 -5.10
CA VAL A 3 -12.85 18.28 -6.50
C VAL A 3 -14.04 19.05 -7.02
N THR A 4 -14.03 20.37 -6.84
CA THR A 4 -14.91 21.27 -7.59
C THR A 4 -14.41 21.35 -9.02
N ASP A 5 -15.29 20.91 -9.93
CA ASP A 5 -15.56 21.42 -11.27
C ASP A 5 -14.40 21.91 -12.15
N GLY A 6 -14.27 21.20 -13.28
CA GLY A 6 -14.48 21.83 -14.59
C GLY A 6 -13.35 22.65 -15.20
N GLU A 7 -12.41 23.21 -14.43
CA GLU A 7 -11.37 24.07 -15.00
C GLU A 7 -9.96 23.73 -14.48
N ASN A 8 -9.05 23.54 -15.43
CA ASN A 8 -7.60 23.39 -15.26
C ASN A 8 -7.06 22.03 -14.79
N CYS A 9 -6.93 21.12 -15.76
CA CYS A 9 -5.74 20.29 -15.94
C CYS A 9 -4.46 21.15 -16.12
N LYS A 10 -4.12 22.02 -15.16
CA LYS A 10 -2.74 22.50 -15.01
C LYS A 10 -2.14 21.56 -13.98
N GLY A 11 -1.27 20.64 -14.44
CA GLY A 11 -0.92 19.37 -13.78
C GLY A 11 -0.48 19.42 -12.32
N SER A 12 -0.20 18.26 -11.73
CA SER A 12 0.11 18.07 -10.30
C SER A 12 1.07 19.12 -9.72
N LEU A 13 2.04 19.60 -10.51
CA LEU A 13 2.99 20.67 -10.17
C LEU A 13 2.33 22.03 -9.88
N ALA A 14 1.28 22.41 -10.60
CA ALA A 14 0.55 23.66 -10.37
C ALA A 14 -0.28 23.61 -9.08
N MET A 15 -0.86 22.44 -8.76
CA MET A 15 -1.50 22.22 -7.45
C MET A 15 -0.49 22.27 -6.31
N PHE A 16 0.66 21.60 -6.46
CA PHE A 16 1.76 21.67 -5.49
C PHE A 16 2.21 23.11 -5.23
N LYS A 17 2.43 23.89 -6.29
CA LYS A 17 2.80 25.31 -6.18
C LYS A 17 1.72 26.13 -5.46
N LYS A 18 0.44 25.86 -5.75
CA LYS A 18 -0.70 26.56 -5.11
C LYS A 18 -0.79 26.25 -3.61
N ILE A 19 -0.56 25.00 -3.20
CA ILE A 19 -0.56 24.56 -1.79
C ILE A 19 0.65 25.14 -1.05
N ALA A 20 1.85 25.04 -1.63
CA ALA A 20 3.07 25.59 -1.03
C ALA A 20 2.99 27.10 -0.79
N ILE A 21 2.33 27.85 -1.70
CA ILE A 21 2.12 29.30 -1.56
C ILE A 21 1.01 29.62 -0.54
N LYS A 22 -0.07 28.83 -0.46
CA LYS A 22 -1.21 29.11 0.41
C LYS A 22 -1.03 28.66 1.86
N GLU A 23 -0.42 27.50 2.07
CA GLU A 23 -0.36 26.84 3.40
C GLU A 23 1.07 26.75 3.94
N GLY A 24 2.06 27.19 3.17
CA GLY A 24 3.48 27.10 3.51
C GLY A 24 4.02 25.66 3.50
N ILE A 25 5.30 25.50 3.86
CA ILE A 25 5.97 24.18 3.92
C ILE A 25 5.39 23.33 5.06
N THR A 26 4.98 23.95 6.16
CA THR A 26 4.37 23.27 7.32
C THR A 26 2.95 22.77 7.02
N GLY A 27 2.20 23.45 6.15
CA GLY A 27 0.90 22.98 5.65
C GLY A 27 0.97 21.62 4.95
N LEU A 28 2.05 21.35 4.20
CA LEU A 28 2.26 20.07 3.50
C LEU A 28 2.37 18.86 4.45
N TYR A 29 2.80 19.08 5.70
CA TYR A 29 2.93 18.03 6.71
C TYR A 29 1.74 18.01 7.69
N THR A 30 0.88 19.03 7.65
CA THR A 30 -0.29 19.13 8.52
C THR A 30 -1.32 18.07 8.10
N GLY A 31 -1.34 16.96 8.85
CA GLY A 31 -2.19 15.80 8.58
C GLY A 31 -1.46 14.54 8.12
N ALA A 32 -0.13 14.59 7.91
CA ALA A 32 0.69 13.42 7.57
C ALA A 32 0.79 12.40 8.73
N LEU A 33 0.64 12.87 9.98
CA LEU A 33 0.71 12.02 11.17
C LEU A 33 -0.41 10.98 11.23
N SER A 34 -1.63 11.34 10.79
CA SER A 34 -2.79 10.44 10.85
C SER A 34 -2.61 9.19 9.97
N PRO A 35 -2.18 9.30 8.70
CA PRO A 35 -1.77 8.15 7.89
C PRO A 35 -0.63 7.33 8.49
N VAL A 36 0.40 7.97 9.07
CA VAL A 36 1.55 7.26 9.66
C VAL A 36 1.13 6.41 10.84
N LEU A 37 0.41 6.99 11.81
CA LEU A 37 -0.12 6.27 12.96
C LEU A 37 -1.10 5.16 12.56
N GLY A 38 -1.88 5.38 11.50
CA GLY A 38 -2.81 4.37 10.98
C GLY A 38 -2.12 3.18 10.29
N ASN A 39 -0.93 3.37 9.71
CA ASN A 39 -0.21 2.31 8.98
C ASN A 39 0.82 1.57 9.84
N ALA A 40 1.32 2.18 10.92
CA ALA A 40 2.25 1.54 11.85
C ALA A 40 1.81 0.15 12.36
N PRO A 41 0.57 -0.03 12.89
CA PRO A 41 0.14 -1.36 13.38
C PRO A 41 -0.03 -2.37 12.23
N VAL A 42 -0.40 -1.91 11.04
CA VAL A 42 -0.53 -2.78 9.86
C VAL A 42 0.83 -3.34 9.45
N ASN A 43 1.84 -2.47 9.36
CA ASN A 43 3.19 -2.89 9.00
C ASN A 43 3.82 -3.79 10.09
N ALA A 44 3.58 -3.51 11.37
CA ALA A 44 4.05 -4.36 12.46
C ALA A 44 3.48 -5.79 12.37
N VAL A 45 2.17 -5.91 12.11
CA VAL A 45 1.52 -7.22 11.91
C VAL A 45 2.04 -7.91 10.64
N LEU A 46 2.34 -7.16 9.57
CA LEU A 46 2.90 -7.71 8.34
C LEU A 46 4.23 -8.42 8.60
N PHE A 47 5.18 -7.74 9.25
CA PHE A 47 6.50 -8.30 9.54
C PHE A 47 6.40 -9.48 10.51
N ALA A 48 5.62 -9.36 11.60
CA ALA A 48 5.43 -10.46 12.54
C ALA A 48 4.79 -11.70 11.88
N SER A 49 3.80 -11.49 11.00
CA SER A 49 3.13 -12.58 10.30
C SER A 49 4.04 -13.24 9.26
N ASN A 50 4.88 -12.47 8.59
CA ASN A 50 5.89 -13.00 7.68
C ASN A 50 6.95 -13.83 8.41
N ASP A 51 7.41 -13.39 9.59
CA ASP A 51 8.35 -14.17 10.40
C ASP A 51 7.76 -15.51 10.82
N ILE A 52 6.49 -15.51 11.24
CA ILE A 52 5.75 -16.75 11.57
C ILE A 52 5.62 -17.63 10.33
N ALA A 53 5.23 -17.06 9.18
CA ALA A 53 5.09 -17.79 7.94
C ALA A 53 6.41 -18.42 7.48
N ALA A 54 7.52 -17.69 7.58
CA ALA A 54 8.85 -18.18 7.25
C ALA A 54 9.26 -19.37 8.15
N ARG A 55 8.96 -19.31 9.45
CA ARG A 55 9.21 -20.43 10.39
C ARG A 55 8.38 -21.66 10.05
N VAL A 56 7.10 -21.48 9.73
CA VAL A 56 6.19 -22.59 9.37
C VAL A 56 6.59 -23.22 8.03
N MET A 57 6.94 -22.41 7.04
CA MET A 57 7.28 -22.87 5.69
C MET A 57 8.70 -23.46 5.58
N LYS A 58 9.53 -23.34 6.63
CA LYS A 58 10.87 -23.93 6.68
C LYS A 58 10.85 -25.45 6.52
N ASN A 59 9.83 -26.12 7.06
CA ASN A 59 9.71 -27.58 7.08
C ASN A 59 8.94 -28.16 5.88
N ILE A 60 8.53 -27.31 4.93
CA ILE A 60 7.75 -27.72 3.77
C ILE A 60 8.68 -27.79 2.55
N ASP A 61 8.61 -28.84 1.75
CA ASP A 61 9.48 -29.05 0.59
C ASP A 61 8.94 -28.36 -0.68
N LEU A 62 8.83 -27.03 -0.62
CA LEU A 62 8.38 -26.16 -1.71
C LEU A 62 9.53 -25.31 -2.26
N SER A 63 9.40 -24.87 -3.52
CA SER A 63 10.30 -23.86 -4.10
C SER A 63 10.36 -22.60 -3.22
N GLU A 64 11.55 -22.03 -3.06
CA GLU A 64 11.80 -20.87 -2.20
C GLU A 64 10.91 -19.69 -2.58
N GLU A 65 10.69 -19.48 -3.89
CA GLU A 65 9.84 -18.41 -4.40
C GLU A 65 8.37 -18.59 -4.02
N THR A 66 7.87 -19.83 -4.05
CA THR A 66 6.49 -20.15 -3.65
C THR A 66 6.30 -19.97 -2.15
N LYS A 67 7.30 -20.33 -1.33
CA LYS A 67 7.28 -20.08 0.11
C LYS A 67 7.18 -18.59 0.41
N ILE A 68 7.99 -17.77 -0.26
CA ILE A 68 7.98 -16.31 -0.10
C ILE A 68 6.62 -15.72 -0.52
N PHE A 69 6.08 -16.16 -1.66
CA PHE A 69 4.78 -15.69 -2.14
C PHE A 69 3.64 -16.08 -1.18
N CYS A 70 3.60 -17.33 -0.74
CA CYS A 70 2.61 -17.81 0.23
C CYS A 70 2.76 -17.10 1.57
N GLY A 71 3.99 -16.83 2.02
CA GLY A 71 4.27 -16.07 3.24
C GLY A 71 3.73 -14.65 3.14
N GLY A 72 3.99 -13.97 2.03
CA GLY A 72 3.44 -12.65 1.74
C GLY A 72 1.91 -12.63 1.69
N CYS A 73 1.28 -13.66 1.10
CA CYS A 73 -0.18 -13.81 1.11
C CYS A 73 -0.75 -14.02 2.52
N PHE A 74 -0.09 -14.82 3.35
CA PHE A 74 -0.47 -15.02 4.75
C PHE A 74 -0.32 -13.73 5.57
N GLY A 75 0.79 -13.01 5.40
CA GLY A 75 1.01 -11.70 6.00
C GLY A 75 -0.08 -10.70 5.58
N GLY A 76 -0.42 -10.67 4.29
CA GLY A 76 -1.52 -9.85 3.77
C GLY A 76 -2.87 -10.19 4.41
N LEU A 77 -3.17 -11.48 4.59
CA LEU A 77 -4.41 -11.92 5.26
C LEU A 77 -4.48 -11.46 6.72
N MET A 78 -3.38 -11.59 7.47
CA MET A 78 -3.31 -11.11 8.85
C MET A 78 -3.45 -9.59 8.92
N CYS A 79 -2.81 -8.86 7.99
CA CYS A 79 -2.97 -7.41 7.87
C CYS A 79 -4.40 -6.99 7.56
N CYS A 80 -5.16 -7.76 6.77
CA CYS A 80 -6.55 -7.45 6.47
C CYS A 80 -7.42 -7.33 7.73
N PHE A 81 -7.18 -8.14 8.77
CA PHE A 81 -7.94 -8.05 10.02
C PHE A 81 -7.75 -6.72 10.74
N VAL A 82 -6.54 -6.18 10.71
CA VAL A 82 -6.22 -4.86 11.30
C VAL A 82 -6.65 -3.73 10.38
N ASN A 83 -6.47 -3.89 9.08
CA ASN A 83 -6.72 -2.85 8.09
C ASN A 83 -8.24 -2.66 7.84
N CYS A 84 -9.06 -3.71 7.95
CA CYS A 84 -10.50 -3.66 7.71
C CYS A 84 -11.23 -2.56 8.52
N PRO A 85 -11.11 -2.48 9.86
CA PRO A 85 -11.75 -1.42 10.64
C PRO A 85 -11.20 -0.03 10.32
N ILE A 86 -9.89 0.09 10.06
CA ILE A 86 -9.22 1.36 9.75
C ILE A 86 -9.69 1.89 8.39
N GLU A 87 -9.75 1.03 7.38
CA GLU A 87 -10.24 1.41 6.06
C GLU A 87 -11.72 1.77 6.09
N LEU A 88 -12.56 1.02 6.81
CA LEU A 88 -13.97 1.35 6.93
C LEU A 88 -14.16 2.73 7.58
N LEU A 89 -13.39 3.03 8.63
CA LEU A 89 -13.40 4.35 9.27
C LEU A 89 -12.99 5.45 8.28
N LYS A 90 -11.89 5.24 7.53
CA LYS A 90 -11.43 6.17 6.49
C LYS A 90 -12.50 6.42 5.42
N ILE A 91 -13.23 5.38 5.00
CA ILE A 91 -14.32 5.51 4.02
C ILE A 91 -15.48 6.31 4.62
N LYS A 92 -15.89 6.04 5.86
CA LYS A 92 -17.01 6.74 6.52
C LYS A 92 -16.72 8.21 6.81
N ILE A 93 -15.50 8.55 7.24
CA ILE A 93 -15.06 9.95 7.41
C ILE A 93 -15.16 10.70 6.08
N LYS A 94 -14.70 10.07 4.99
CA LYS A 94 -14.79 10.68 3.64
C LYS A 94 -16.24 10.86 3.16
N ALA A 95 -17.13 9.94 3.51
CA ALA A 95 -18.53 9.97 3.06
C ALA A 95 -19.41 10.92 3.88
N THR A 96 -19.23 10.96 5.21
CA THR A 96 -20.12 11.68 6.14
C THR A 96 -19.56 13.05 6.52
N GLN A 97 -18.26 13.31 6.28
CA GLN A 97 -17.50 14.47 6.78
C GLN A 97 -17.47 14.65 8.30
N GLU A 98 -18.15 13.80 9.05
CA GLU A 98 -18.04 13.69 10.50
C GLU A 98 -16.91 12.71 10.90
N ASN A 99 -16.42 12.83 12.15
CA ASN A 99 -15.48 11.88 12.75
C ASN A 99 -16.25 10.88 13.64
N PRO A 100 -16.93 9.86 13.08
CA PRO A 100 -17.61 8.87 13.89
C PRO A 100 -16.58 8.03 14.64
N SER A 101 -16.70 7.95 15.97
CA SER A 101 -15.90 7.02 16.76
C SER A 101 -16.20 5.58 16.36
N LEU A 102 -15.19 4.71 16.31
CA LEU A 102 -15.32 3.27 16.03
C LEU A 102 -16.45 2.59 16.84
N ILE A 103 -16.60 2.98 18.10
CA ILE A 103 -17.62 2.46 19.02
C ILE A 103 -19.04 2.79 18.54
N LYS A 104 -19.26 3.98 17.96
CA LYS A 104 -20.58 4.38 17.44
C LYS A 104 -20.93 3.59 16.17
N ILE A 105 -19.94 3.31 15.32
CA ILE A 105 -20.13 2.50 14.11
C ILE A 105 -20.47 1.05 14.48
N ILE A 106 -19.73 0.47 15.42
CA ILE A 106 -19.99 -0.91 15.88
C ILE A 106 -21.39 -1.03 16.49
N ARG A 107 -21.85 -0.02 17.25
CA ARG A 107 -23.21 0.00 17.79
C ARG A 107 -24.30 0.19 16.72
N ALA A 108 -24.01 0.91 15.65
CA ALA A 108 -25.00 1.23 14.61
C ALA A 108 -25.15 0.13 13.55
N GLU A 109 -24.04 -0.49 13.11
CA GLU A 109 -24.01 -1.43 11.99
C GLU A 109 -23.62 -2.87 12.38
N GLY A 110 -23.22 -3.07 13.65
CA GLY A 110 -22.80 -4.37 14.16
C GLY A 110 -21.50 -4.90 13.53
N PHE A 111 -21.14 -6.14 13.90
CA PHE A 111 -19.96 -6.80 13.35
C PHE A 111 -20.08 -7.10 11.85
N ASN A 112 -21.27 -7.43 11.36
CA ASN A 112 -21.49 -7.71 9.93
C ASN A 112 -21.27 -6.47 9.06
N GLY A 113 -21.60 -5.27 9.55
CA GLY A 113 -21.26 -4.01 8.88
C GLY A 113 -19.76 -3.75 8.83
N LEU A 114 -19.03 -4.10 9.90
CA LEU A 114 -17.58 -3.94 10.00
C LEU A 114 -16.82 -4.80 8.99
N PHE A 115 -17.27 -6.04 8.77
CA PHE A 115 -16.66 -6.99 7.82
C PHE A 115 -17.19 -6.88 6.39
N SER A 116 -18.13 -5.96 6.10
CA SER A 116 -18.61 -5.75 4.73
C SER A 116 -17.50 -5.33 3.75
N ALA A 117 -16.44 -4.68 4.26
CA ALA A 117 -15.26 -4.30 3.50
C ALA A 117 -14.16 -5.40 3.47
N PHE A 118 -14.33 -6.50 4.20
CA PHE A 118 -13.29 -7.52 4.37
C PHE A 118 -12.96 -8.23 3.06
N VAL A 119 -13.97 -8.72 2.33
CA VAL A 119 -13.78 -9.42 1.05
C VAL A 119 -13.04 -8.56 0.02
N PRO A 120 -13.45 -7.31 -0.26
CA PRO A 120 -12.74 -6.48 -1.24
C PRO A 120 -11.33 -6.08 -0.80
N ILE A 121 -11.09 -5.95 0.51
CA ILE A 121 -9.74 -5.70 1.05
C ILE A 121 -8.87 -6.96 0.89
N LEU A 122 -9.38 -8.13 1.23
CA LEU A 122 -8.69 -9.41 1.11
C LEU A 122 -8.31 -9.70 -0.35
N CYS A 123 -9.24 -9.54 -1.30
CA CYS A 123 -8.98 -9.76 -2.72
C CYS A 123 -7.94 -8.80 -3.31
N ARG A 124 -7.71 -7.65 -2.68
CA ARG A 124 -6.69 -6.67 -3.11
C ARG A 124 -5.37 -6.90 -2.38
N ASP A 125 -5.39 -6.91 -1.06
CA ASP A 125 -4.19 -6.87 -0.22
C ASP A 125 -3.40 -8.17 -0.31
N VAL A 126 -4.06 -9.34 -0.26
CA VAL A 126 -3.40 -10.66 -0.31
C VAL A 126 -2.54 -10.82 -1.57
N PRO A 127 -3.07 -10.66 -2.81
CA PRO A 127 -2.24 -10.80 -4.00
C PRO A 127 -1.20 -9.68 -4.12
N THR A 128 -1.52 -8.45 -3.68
CA THR A 128 -0.58 -7.33 -3.70
C THR A 128 0.64 -7.59 -2.82
N TYR A 129 0.45 -8.08 -1.59
CA TYR A 129 1.57 -8.42 -0.70
C TYR A 129 2.35 -9.64 -1.20
N GLY A 130 1.68 -10.67 -1.72
CA GLY A 130 2.36 -11.81 -2.35
C GLY A 130 3.27 -11.38 -3.51
N ILE A 131 2.76 -10.54 -4.41
CA ILE A 131 3.54 -10.00 -5.55
C ILE A 131 4.69 -9.13 -5.06
N TYR A 132 4.48 -8.30 -4.04
CA TYR A 132 5.53 -7.45 -3.47
C TYR A 132 6.70 -8.30 -2.96
N PHE A 133 6.44 -9.29 -2.09
CA PHE A 133 7.50 -10.13 -1.52
C PHE A 133 8.18 -11.01 -2.56
N PHE A 134 7.41 -11.58 -3.50
CA PHE A 134 7.96 -12.36 -4.61
C PHE A 134 8.91 -11.51 -5.47
N THR A 135 8.46 -10.33 -5.89
CA THR A 135 9.23 -9.44 -6.76
C THR A 135 10.47 -8.89 -6.04
N TYR A 136 10.35 -8.54 -4.76
CA TYR A 136 11.46 -8.09 -3.93
C TYR A 136 12.55 -9.15 -3.82
N ASN A 137 12.19 -10.41 -3.53
CA ASN A 137 13.15 -11.50 -3.40
C ASN A 137 13.79 -11.86 -4.74
N TYR A 138 13.00 -11.90 -5.82
CA TYR A 138 13.52 -12.14 -7.16
C TYR A 138 14.55 -11.06 -7.59
N LEU A 139 14.23 -9.79 -7.37
CA LEU A 139 15.13 -8.68 -7.69
C LEU A 139 16.36 -8.66 -6.79
N THR A 140 16.20 -8.92 -5.50
CA THR A 140 17.32 -9.01 -4.56
C THR A 140 18.27 -10.13 -4.96
N LYS A 141 17.75 -11.32 -5.28
CA LYS A 141 18.58 -12.44 -5.77
C LYS A 141 19.36 -12.08 -7.03
N LYS A 142 18.72 -11.44 -8.00
CA LYS A 142 19.37 -11.04 -9.26
C LYS A 142 20.37 -9.90 -9.11
N LEU A 143 20.11 -8.94 -8.24
CA LEU A 143 20.98 -7.78 -8.02
C LEU A 143 22.14 -8.09 -7.05
N CYS A 144 21.97 -9.06 -6.16
CA CYS A 144 22.95 -9.50 -5.17
C CYS A 144 23.57 -10.88 -5.48
N GLU A 145 23.30 -11.47 -6.66
CA GLU A 145 23.55 -12.88 -7.07
C GLU A 145 24.99 -13.39 -6.88
N ASN A 146 25.97 -12.49 -6.74
CA ASN A 146 27.40 -12.81 -6.60
C ASN A 146 28.00 -12.41 -5.25
N GLN A 147 27.17 -12.13 -4.24
CA GLN A 147 27.62 -11.69 -2.92
C GLN A 147 26.84 -12.39 -1.81
N ASP A 148 27.53 -12.64 -0.71
CA ASP A 148 26.93 -13.21 0.50
C ASP A 148 25.78 -12.30 0.99
N PRO A 149 24.53 -12.78 1.04
CA PRO A 149 23.34 -11.95 1.34
C PRO A 149 23.39 -11.30 2.73
N ASP A 150 24.21 -11.84 3.63
CA ASP A 150 24.40 -11.38 5.01
C ASP A 150 25.55 -10.36 5.14
N ARG A 151 26.40 -10.22 4.12
CA ARG A 151 27.51 -9.28 4.16
C ARG A 151 27.02 -7.88 3.80
N LYS A 152 27.02 -6.98 4.79
CA LYS A 152 26.69 -5.55 4.64
C LYS A 152 27.77 -4.80 3.85
N THR A 153 27.90 -5.10 2.56
CA THR A 153 28.71 -4.30 1.64
C THR A 153 27.86 -3.13 1.13
N PRO A 154 28.45 -1.94 0.88
CA PRO A 154 27.70 -0.80 0.33
C PRO A 154 27.02 -1.14 -1.01
N ARG A 155 27.57 -2.09 -1.77
CA ARG A 155 26.96 -2.59 -3.01
C ARG A 155 25.71 -3.43 -2.76
N ASN A 156 25.68 -4.25 -1.71
CA ASN A 156 24.49 -5.02 -1.32
C ASN A 156 23.38 -4.11 -0.79
N VAL A 157 23.73 -3.08 -0.02
CA VAL A 157 22.79 -2.05 0.46
C VAL A 157 22.11 -1.36 -0.71
N ILE A 158 22.89 -0.88 -1.68
CA ILE A 158 22.35 -0.23 -2.89
C ILE A 158 21.51 -1.22 -3.72
N GLY A 159 21.96 -2.47 -3.85
CA GLY A 159 21.22 -3.52 -4.56
C GLY A 159 19.84 -3.80 -3.95
N LYS A 160 19.77 -3.94 -2.62
CA LYS A 160 18.52 -4.12 -1.88
C LYS A 160 17.61 -2.89 -1.97
N MET A 161 18.18 -1.68 -1.89
CA MET A 161 17.43 -0.43 -2.04
C MET A 161 16.79 -0.29 -3.43
N VAL A 162 17.53 -0.67 -4.49
CA VAL A 162 17.00 -0.70 -5.87
C VAL A 162 15.95 -1.80 -6.03
N ALA A 163 16.16 -2.99 -5.44
CA ALA A 163 15.18 -4.07 -5.44
C ALA A 163 13.87 -3.64 -4.75
N GLU A 164 13.94 -2.94 -3.61
CA GLU A 164 12.77 -2.39 -2.92
C GLU A 164 12.07 -1.32 -3.73
N GLY A 165 12.83 -0.40 -4.32
CA GLY A 165 12.30 0.63 -5.21
C GLY A 165 11.48 0.03 -6.36
N LEU A 166 12.10 -0.89 -7.12
CA LEU A 166 11.50 -1.54 -8.30
C LEU A 166 10.34 -2.47 -7.95
N SER A 167 10.47 -3.28 -6.90
CA SER A 167 9.37 -4.15 -6.43
C SER A 167 8.15 -3.33 -6.01
N GLY A 168 8.36 -2.19 -5.37
CA GLY A 168 7.28 -1.26 -5.07
C GLY A 168 6.63 -0.66 -6.32
N GLN A 169 7.39 -0.34 -7.37
CA GLN A 169 6.81 0.15 -8.64
C GLN A 169 5.92 -0.91 -9.31
N ILE A 170 6.38 -2.17 -9.32
CA ILE A 170 5.62 -3.30 -9.88
C ILE A 170 4.34 -3.51 -9.05
N THR A 171 4.45 -3.48 -7.73
CA THR A 171 3.32 -3.60 -6.81
C THR A 171 2.28 -2.50 -7.03
N TRP A 172 2.73 -1.25 -7.16
CA TRP A 172 1.87 -0.12 -7.49
C TRP A 172 1.20 -0.32 -8.85
N THR A 173 1.94 -0.74 -9.87
CA THR A 173 1.41 -0.94 -11.23
C THR A 173 0.31 -2.01 -11.26
N THR A 174 0.48 -3.09 -10.52
CA THR A 174 -0.51 -4.16 -10.41
C THR A 174 -1.73 -3.75 -9.58
N SER A 175 -1.53 -2.95 -8.54
CA SER A 175 -2.61 -2.52 -7.62
C SER A 175 -3.37 -1.30 -8.12
N PHE A 176 -2.80 -0.54 -9.05
CA PHE A 176 -3.34 0.72 -9.55
C PHE A 176 -4.75 0.61 -10.16
N PRO A 177 -5.08 -0.41 -10.98
CA PRO A 177 -6.44 -0.58 -11.50
C PRO A 177 -7.48 -0.73 -10.39
N SER A 178 -7.15 -1.46 -9.32
CA SER A 178 -8.02 -1.65 -8.15
C SER A 178 -8.25 -0.32 -7.42
N ASP A 179 -7.23 0.51 -7.30
CA ASP A 179 -7.34 1.84 -6.68
C ASP A 179 -8.19 2.80 -7.52
N VAL A 180 -8.10 2.73 -8.85
CA VAL A 180 -8.96 3.52 -9.75
C VAL A 180 -10.43 3.10 -9.61
N ILE A 181 -10.72 1.80 -9.58
CA ILE A 181 -12.09 1.29 -9.39
C ILE A 181 -12.64 1.73 -8.03
N LYS A 182 -11.85 1.54 -6.96
CA LYS A 182 -12.24 1.92 -5.59
C LYS A 182 -12.52 3.42 -5.50
N SER A 183 -11.65 4.24 -6.06
CA SER A 183 -11.84 5.70 -6.10
C SER A 183 -13.09 6.06 -6.90
N TYR A 184 -13.31 5.44 -8.06
CA TYR A 184 -14.49 5.72 -8.90
C TYR A 184 -15.81 5.45 -8.16
N ILE A 185 -15.91 4.31 -7.47
CA ILE A 185 -17.08 3.95 -6.64
C ILE A 185 -17.29 4.97 -5.52
N GLN A 186 -16.21 5.42 -4.87
CA GLN A 186 -16.29 6.41 -3.78
C GLN A 186 -16.77 7.79 -4.28
N TYR A 187 -16.43 8.18 -5.51
CA TYR A 187 -16.85 9.46 -6.09
C TYR A 187 -18.24 9.42 -6.73
N HIS A 188 -18.75 8.26 -7.15
CA HIS A 188 -20.02 8.14 -7.86
C HIS A 188 -21.04 7.29 -7.06
N PRO A 189 -21.79 7.90 -6.13
CA PRO A 189 -22.82 7.20 -5.35
C PRO A 189 -23.91 6.68 -6.30
N GLY A 190 -23.92 5.37 -6.53
CA GLY A 190 -24.83 4.71 -7.49
C GLY A 190 -24.18 3.52 -8.20
N HIS A 191 -22.84 3.51 -8.31
CA HIS A 191 -22.11 2.35 -8.82
C HIS A 191 -21.76 1.41 -7.67
N ARG A 192 -22.55 0.33 -7.51
CA ARG A 192 -22.25 -0.74 -6.56
C ARG A 192 -21.60 -1.92 -7.28
N GLY A 193 -20.50 -2.41 -6.71
CA GLY A 193 -19.77 -3.59 -7.18
C GLY A 193 -18.51 -3.26 -7.98
N ILE A 194 -17.39 -3.89 -7.59
CA ILE A 194 -16.07 -3.73 -8.20
C ILE A 194 -16.10 -4.15 -9.68
N LEU A 195 -16.61 -5.35 -9.97
CA LEU A 195 -16.65 -5.92 -11.33
C LEU A 195 -17.54 -5.11 -12.28
N ARG A 196 -18.71 -4.67 -11.81
CA ARG A 196 -19.64 -3.86 -12.62
C ARG A 196 -19.02 -2.51 -12.97
N THR A 197 -18.35 -1.89 -12.00
CA THR A 197 -17.65 -0.63 -12.20
C THR A 197 -16.45 -0.80 -13.12
N ALA A 198 -15.66 -1.86 -12.96
CA ALA A 198 -14.54 -2.18 -13.84
C ALA A 198 -15.00 -2.35 -15.29
N ARG A 199 -16.06 -3.15 -15.50
CA ARG A 199 -16.64 -3.37 -16.84
C ARG A 199 -17.18 -2.07 -17.44
N TYR A 200 -17.85 -1.24 -16.64
CA TYR A 200 -18.33 0.07 -17.09
C TYR A 200 -17.18 1.01 -17.51
N ILE A 201 -16.14 1.12 -16.69
CA ILE A 201 -14.97 1.95 -17.00
C ILE A 201 -14.29 1.46 -18.28
N TYR A 202 -14.13 0.15 -18.42
CA TYR A 202 -13.53 -0.45 -19.60
C TYR A 202 -14.32 -0.15 -20.88
N HIS A 203 -15.64 -0.35 -20.87
CA HIS A 203 -16.48 -0.07 -22.04
C HIS A 203 -16.60 1.42 -22.37
N LYS A 204 -16.64 2.31 -21.37
CA LYS A 204 -16.87 3.75 -21.59
C LYS A 204 -15.59 4.54 -21.87
N TYR A 205 -14.48 4.19 -21.24
CA TYR A 205 -13.24 4.97 -21.28
C TYR A 205 -12.02 4.17 -21.79
N GLY A 206 -12.18 2.86 -22.01
CA GLY A 206 -11.11 1.97 -22.45
C GLY A 206 -10.11 1.59 -21.35
N ALA A 207 -9.18 0.68 -21.67
CA ALA A 207 -8.17 0.19 -20.75
C ALA A 207 -7.21 1.28 -20.25
N GLY A 208 -6.93 2.30 -21.08
CA GLY A 208 -6.01 3.39 -20.72
C GLY A 208 -6.48 4.23 -19.53
N LYS A 209 -7.79 4.22 -19.21
CA LYS A 209 -8.32 4.96 -18.05
C LYS A 209 -7.85 4.36 -16.71
N PHE A 210 -7.59 3.06 -16.65
CA PHE A 210 -7.11 2.40 -15.44
C PHE A 210 -5.70 2.83 -15.04
N TYR A 211 -4.88 3.28 -15.97
CA TYR A 211 -3.50 3.71 -15.71
C TYR A 211 -3.31 5.23 -15.78
N ARG A 212 -4.40 5.98 -15.98
CA ARG A 212 -4.36 7.45 -16.03
C ARG A 212 -4.10 8.02 -14.64
N GLY A 213 -2.85 8.43 -14.40
CA GLY A 213 -2.37 8.88 -13.08
C GLY A 213 -1.29 7.98 -12.48
N LEU A 214 -0.89 6.90 -13.17
CA LEU A 214 0.18 6.03 -12.69
C LEU A 214 1.52 6.77 -12.58
N ALA A 215 1.88 7.59 -13.57
CA ALA A 215 3.15 8.32 -13.61
C ALA A 215 3.45 9.14 -12.32
N PRO A 216 2.57 10.03 -11.82
CA PRO A 216 2.83 10.74 -10.57
C PRO A 216 2.89 9.80 -9.35
N CYS A 217 2.17 8.68 -9.36
CA CYS A 217 2.27 7.67 -8.31
C CYS A 217 3.63 6.96 -8.32
N LEU A 218 4.16 6.58 -9.49
CA LEU A 218 5.46 5.92 -9.60
C LEU A 218 6.61 6.87 -9.22
N ILE A 219 6.56 8.12 -9.69
CA ILE A 219 7.55 9.16 -9.35
C ILE A 219 7.58 9.39 -7.84
N ARG A 220 6.42 9.40 -7.18
CA ARG A 220 6.32 9.53 -5.72
C ARG A 220 6.76 8.25 -4.98
N ALA A 221 6.46 7.07 -5.54
CA ALA A 221 6.74 5.81 -4.87
C ALA A 221 8.24 5.54 -4.73
N PHE A 222 9.07 5.96 -5.70
CA PHE A 222 10.49 5.67 -5.65
C PHE A 222 11.21 6.32 -4.46
N PRO A 223 11.10 7.64 -4.20
CA PRO A 223 11.69 8.25 -3.02
C PRO A 223 11.13 7.69 -1.71
N VAL A 224 9.82 7.38 -1.67
CA VAL A 224 9.18 6.83 -0.48
C VAL A 224 9.77 5.47 -0.13
N ASN A 225 9.89 4.56 -1.10
CA ASN A 225 10.45 3.23 -0.87
C ASN A 225 11.95 3.31 -0.49
N ALA A 226 12.71 4.22 -1.11
CA ALA A 226 14.11 4.41 -0.73
C ALA A 226 14.27 4.88 0.72
N ILE A 227 13.42 5.80 1.20
CA ILE A 227 13.44 6.26 2.59
C ILE A 227 13.01 5.14 3.54
N VAL A 228 12.02 4.32 3.16
CA VAL A 228 11.58 3.17 3.96
C VAL A 228 12.73 2.20 4.16
N PHE A 229 13.44 1.82 3.09
CA PHE A 229 14.62 0.96 3.17
C PHE A 229 15.69 1.50 4.13
N ILE A 230 16.08 2.77 3.95
CA ILE A 230 17.10 3.40 4.79
C ILE A 230 16.67 3.38 6.27
N THR A 231 15.40 3.68 6.53
CA THR A 231 14.87 3.69 7.89
C THR A 231 14.87 2.30 8.50
N ASP A 232 14.54 1.27 7.72
CA ASP A 232 14.57 -0.12 8.16
C ASP A 232 16.00 -0.57 8.50
N GLU A 233 16.97 -0.29 7.61
CA GLU A 233 18.38 -0.63 7.86
C GLU A 233 18.96 0.07 9.10
N GLU A 234 18.70 1.38 9.26
CA GLU A 234 19.15 2.13 10.43
C GLU A 234 18.49 1.60 11.71
N THR A 235 17.21 1.26 11.67
CA THR A 235 16.50 0.69 12.83
C THR A 235 17.11 -0.64 13.24
N VAL A 236 17.43 -1.51 12.28
CA VAL A 236 18.09 -2.79 12.54
C VAL A 236 19.53 -2.60 13.04
N ASN A 237 20.27 -1.62 12.51
CA ASN A 237 21.62 -1.31 12.98
C ASN A 237 21.62 -0.83 14.44
N ILE A 238 20.68 0.05 14.78
CA ILE A 238 20.49 0.53 16.15
C ILE A 238 20.10 -0.64 17.06
N LEU A 239 19.14 -1.47 16.67
CA LEU A 239 18.73 -2.60 17.51
C LEU A 239 19.89 -3.57 17.80
N ASN A 240 20.72 -3.85 16.79
CA ASN A 240 21.89 -4.72 16.93
C ASN A 240 23.04 -4.07 17.72
N SER A 241 23.07 -2.75 17.92
CA SER A 241 24.09 -2.12 18.76
C SER A 241 23.74 -2.16 20.26
N TYR A 242 22.48 -2.44 20.59
CA TYR A 242 22.00 -2.61 21.97
C TYR A 242 21.93 -4.08 22.43
N LEU A 243 22.05 -5.06 21.52
CA LEU A 243 22.07 -6.50 21.80
C LEU A 243 23.50 -7.05 21.76
#